data_AF-A0AAV6B9B2-F1
#
_entry.id   AF-A0AAV6B9B2-F1
#
_cell.length_a   1.000
_cell.length_b   1.000
_cell.length_c   1.000
_cell.angle_alpha   90.00
_cell.angle_beta   90.00
_cell.angle_gamma   90.00
#
_symmetry.space_group_name_H-M   'P 1'
#
loop_
_entity.id
_entity.type
_entity.pdbx_description
1 polymer ?
#
loop_
_entity_poly.entity_id
_entity_poly.type
_entity_poly.pdbx_seq_one_letter_code
_entity_poly.pdbx_strand_id
1 'polypeptide(L)'
;MNLFELTRALVDIDSTTGHEKSVADYLFAHLLPLAAKYGAHLDRQSAEPGRDNLFLPFGDPHVTLSTHMDTVPPFFSSREDSTHIHGRGSCDAKGIIAAMITAAESLLAGGTRNFALLFVVGEERSSIGAITAAASPRGSRFLINGEPTENQLALGSKGALRYELVSRGKLAHSAYPQLGHSAIHSLLDALQEIRAFPLPSDPVLGPSTLNVGTISGGRAPNVIADEARSEIMFRLVGDPASTRAAVARIAATFKIEAREVLFCPAVHLSPLLDLPTTVVAFTTDIPSFDGSWGQPFLIGPGSIHVAHTAEERIPKSELTSAVDIYARMVRQLLTTGAPPA
;
A
#
# COMPACT_ATOMS: atom_id res chain seq x y z
N MET A 1 11.86 0.50 26.33
CA MET A 1 10.60 -0.05 25.80
C MET A 1 10.99 -1.23 24.93
N ASN A 2 10.39 -2.40 25.14
CA ASN A 2 10.64 -3.55 24.27
C ASN A 2 9.82 -3.45 22.97
N LEU A 3 10.10 -4.34 22.01
CA LEU A 3 9.43 -4.39 20.70
C LEU A 3 7.90 -4.38 20.81
N PHE A 4 7.33 -5.23 21.66
CA PHE A 4 5.88 -5.38 21.78
C PHE A 4 5.22 -4.19 22.47
N GLU A 5 5.87 -3.61 23.48
CA GLU A 5 5.43 -2.37 24.11
C GLU A 5 5.41 -1.21 23.12
N LEU A 6 6.44 -1.10 22.25
CA LEU A 6 6.50 -0.06 21.22
C LEU A 6 5.41 -0.27 20.17
N THR A 7 5.20 -1.50 19.70
CA THR A 7 4.10 -1.81 18.78
C THR A 7 2.76 -1.36 19.35
N ARG A 8 2.47 -1.73 20.61
CA ARG A 8 1.21 -1.34 21.26
C ARG A 8 1.08 0.17 21.44
N ALA A 9 2.13 0.85 21.88
CA ALA A 9 2.13 2.28 22.05
C ALA A 9 1.81 3.02 20.74
N LEU A 10 2.32 2.54 19.60
CA LEU A 10 1.98 3.09 18.29
C LEU A 10 0.53 2.78 17.90
N VAL A 11 0.09 1.53 18.11
CA VAL A 11 -1.27 1.07 17.79
C VAL A 11 -2.33 1.81 18.60
N ASP A 12 -2.03 2.21 19.85
CA ASP A 12 -2.94 2.95 20.72
C ASP A 12 -3.13 4.43 20.30
N ILE A 13 -2.39 4.91 19.31
CA ILE A 13 -2.53 6.27 18.76
C ILE A 13 -3.37 6.20 17.50
N ASP A 14 -4.50 6.90 17.43
CA ASP A 14 -5.23 7.05 16.17
C ASP A 14 -4.37 7.79 15.15
N SER A 15 -4.11 7.12 14.03
CA SER A 15 -3.44 7.68 12.86
C SER A 15 -4.17 7.25 11.59
N THR A 16 -5.50 7.16 11.65
CA THR A 16 -6.30 7.03 10.44
C THR A 16 -5.90 8.10 9.42
N THR A 17 -5.83 7.79 8.13
CA THR A 17 -5.30 8.70 7.11
C THR A 17 -5.89 10.12 7.23
N GLY A 18 -5.02 11.12 7.40
CA GLY A 18 -5.35 12.50 7.73
C GLY A 18 -5.21 12.89 9.21
N HIS A 19 -5.03 11.94 10.11
CA HIS A 19 -4.84 12.13 11.56
C HIS A 19 -3.44 11.68 12.05
N GLU A 20 -2.43 11.66 11.17
CA GLU A 20 -1.10 11.11 11.46
C GLU A 20 -0.27 11.96 12.43
N LYS A 21 -0.68 13.21 12.70
CA LYS A 21 0.08 14.15 13.53
C LYS A 21 0.53 13.55 14.87
N SER A 22 -0.39 12.89 15.58
CA SER A 22 -0.10 12.37 16.93
C SER A 22 0.90 11.23 16.90
N VAL A 23 0.84 10.32 15.91
CA VAL A 23 1.81 9.24 15.78
C VAL A 23 3.18 9.77 15.32
N ALA A 24 3.21 10.76 14.42
CA ALA A 24 4.44 11.41 13.99
C ALA A 24 5.11 12.17 15.15
N ASP A 25 4.34 12.87 15.98
CA ASP A 25 4.86 13.55 17.18
C ASP A 25 5.42 12.56 18.21
N TYR A 26 4.71 11.45 18.44
CA TYR A 26 5.19 10.39 19.32
C TYR A 26 6.48 9.76 18.80
N LEU A 27 6.52 9.36 17.53
CA LEU A 27 7.71 8.77 16.91
C LEU A 27 8.88 9.74 16.90
N PHE A 28 8.64 11.04 16.64
CA PHE A 28 9.69 12.04 16.69
C PHE A 28 10.32 12.11 18.09
N ALA A 29 9.50 12.18 19.14
CA ALA A 29 9.98 12.18 20.52
C ALA A 29 10.69 10.88 20.90
N HIS A 30 10.20 9.73 20.41
CA HIS A 30 10.78 8.42 20.66
C HIS A 30 12.15 8.23 19.98
N LEU A 31 12.32 8.75 18.76
CA LEU A 31 13.55 8.62 17.97
C LEU A 31 14.62 9.66 18.33
N LEU A 32 14.23 10.78 18.94
CA LEU A 32 15.15 11.88 19.28
C LEU A 32 16.33 11.44 20.17
N PRO A 33 16.15 10.62 21.24
CA PRO A 33 17.28 10.11 22.03
C PRO A 33 18.22 9.21 21.22
N LEU A 34 17.69 8.39 20.32
CA LEU A 34 18.49 7.53 19.45
C LEU A 34 19.31 8.37 18.47
N ALA A 35 18.68 9.39 17.88
CA ALA A 35 19.35 10.34 16.99
C ALA A 35 20.52 11.04 17.72
N ALA A 36 20.26 11.59 18.91
CA ALA A 36 21.28 12.26 19.73
C ALA A 36 22.44 11.32 20.11
N LYS A 37 22.14 10.08 20.51
CA LYS A 37 23.16 9.08 20.89
C LYS A 37 24.14 8.77 19.77
N TYR A 38 23.68 8.80 18.52
CA TYR A 38 24.49 8.45 17.35
C TYR A 38 24.87 9.65 16.47
N GLY A 39 24.65 10.88 16.94
CA GLY A 39 25.00 12.11 16.22
C GLY A 39 24.22 12.28 14.91
N ALA A 40 23.01 11.73 14.83
CA ALA A 40 22.13 11.83 13.68
C ALA A 40 21.14 13.00 13.80
N HIS A 41 20.69 13.52 12.66
CA HIS A 41 19.68 14.57 12.60
C HIS A 41 18.33 13.96 12.22
N LEU A 42 17.35 14.04 13.11
CA LEU A 42 15.97 13.63 12.83
C LEU A 42 15.24 14.75 12.10
N ASP A 43 14.90 14.50 10.84
CA ASP A 43 14.25 15.45 9.94
C ASP A 43 12.74 15.20 9.85
N ARG A 44 11.98 16.30 9.72
CA ARG A 44 10.54 16.28 9.43
C ARG A 44 10.30 16.81 8.03
N GLN A 45 9.73 15.97 7.17
CA GLN A 45 9.36 16.38 5.83
C GLN A 45 7.85 16.63 5.81
N SER A 46 7.45 17.91 5.81
CA SER A 46 6.04 18.30 5.72
C SER A 46 5.49 17.93 4.36
N ALA A 47 4.65 16.89 4.29
CA ALA A 47 3.93 16.50 3.08
C ALA A 47 2.69 17.40 2.90
N GLU A 48 1.93 17.58 3.98
CA GLU A 48 0.77 18.49 4.07
C GLU A 48 0.69 19.07 5.49
N PRO A 49 -0.10 20.13 5.75
CA PRO A 49 -0.24 20.69 7.09
C PRO A 49 -0.66 19.63 8.13
N GLY A 50 0.23 19.36 9.09
CA GLY A 50 -0.01 18.36 10.14
C GLY A 50 0.27 16.91 9.73
N ARG A 51 0.81 16.67 8.53
CA ARG A 51 1.14 15.35 7.99
C ARG A 51 2.62 15.36 7.57
N ASP A 52 3.47 14.94 8.50
CA ASP A 52 4.92 14.96 8.33
C ASP A 52 5.46 13.54 8.16
N ASN A 53 6.32 13.31 7.17
CA ASN A 53 7.21 12.14 7.20
C ASN A 53 8.32 12.37 8.23
N LEU A 54 8.89 11.29 8.75
CA LEU A 54 10.07 11.30 9.60
C LEU A 54 11.24 10.62 8.89
N PHE A 55 12.37 11.31 8.78
CA PHE A 55 13.59 10.76 8.19
C PHE A 55 14.75 10.80 9.18
N LEU A 56 15.40 9.67 9.41
CA LEU A 56 16.51 9.54 10.36
C LEU A 56 17.69 8.78 9.75
N PRO A 57 18.73 9.47 9.24
CA PRO A 57 19.92 8.86 8.68
C PRO A 57 21.00 8.61 9.74
N PHE A 58 21.74 7.51 9.60
CA PHE A 58 22.90 7.17 10.44
C PHE A 58 24.17 7.05 9.59
N GLY A 59 24.79 8.18 9.24
CA GLY A 59 25.91 8.25 8.28
C GLY A 59 25.42 8.67 6.90
N ASP A 60 26.01 8.12 5.83
CA ASP A 60 25.57 8.34 4.45
C ASP A 60 24.60 7.20 4.05
N PRO A 61 23.28 7.42 3.98
CA PRO A 61 22.28 6.36 4.03
C PRO A 61 22.10 5.65 2.69
N HIS A 62 22.94 4.65 2.42
CA HIS A 62 22.86 3.80 1.23
C HIS A 62 21.64 2.87 1.24
N VAL A 63 21.15 2.48 2.42
CA VAL A 63 19.95 1.63 2.59
C VAL A 63 18.93 2.37 3.45
N THR A 64 17.68 2.45 3.00
CA THR A 64 16.59 3.02 3.80
C THR A 64 15.55 1.95 4.12
N LEU A 65 15.24 1.80 5.41
CA LEU A 65 14.07 1.05 5.88
C LEU A 65 12.88 2.01 5.89
N SER A 66 11.81 1.69 5.17
CA SER A 66 10.64 2.57 5.02
C SER A 66 9.33 1.84 5.23
N THR A 67 8.36 2.48 5.87
CA THR A 67 6.96 2.03 5.95
C THR A 67 6.05 3.21 6.33
N HIS A 68 4.74 3.03 6.27
CA HIS A 68 3.79 4.11 6.52
C HIS A 68 3.29 4.15 7.97
N MET A 69 2.86 5.34 8.40
CA MET A 69 2.35 5.62 9.74
C MET A 69 0.82 5.66 9.81
N ASP A 70 0.16 5.95 8.68
CA ASP A 70 -1.29 6.00 8.63
C ASP A 70 -1.92 4.62 8.56
N THR A 71 -3.24 4.57 8.79
CA THR A 71 -4.02 3.33 8.82
C THR A 71 -5.41 3.57 8.23
N VAL A 72 -6.10 2.52 7.79
CA VAL A 72 -7.53 2.62 7.43
C VAL A 72 -8.48 2.78 8.63
N PRO A 73 -9.66 3.39 8.45
CA PRO A 73 -10.73 3.36 9.46
C PRO A 73 -11.39 1.96 9.61
N PRO A 74 -12.06 1.68 10.73
CA PRO A 74 -12.08 2.46 11.97
C PRO A 74 -10.80 2.25 12.80
N PHE A 75 -10.51 3.20 13.68
CA PHE A 75 -9.52 3.04 14.74
C PHE A 75 -10.05 2.13 15.87
N PHE A 76 -9.20 1.24 16.37
CA PHE A 76 -9.40 0.50 17.60
C PHE A 76 -8.04 0.21 18.26
N SER A 77 -7.99 0.39 19.57
CA SER A 77 -6.76 0.31 20.38
C SER A 77 -6.18 -1.10 20.44
N SER A 78 -4.96 -1.18 20.96
CA SER A 78 -4.24 -2.43 21.07
C SER A 78 -4.85 -3.38 22.11
N ARG A 79 -4.78 -4.68 21.82
CA ARG A 79 -4.94 -5.76 22.79
C ARG A 79 -3.79 -6.75 22.59
N GLU A 80 -3.31 -7.34 23.67
CA GLU A 80 -2.25 -8.33 23.61
C GLU A 80 -2.72 -9.66 24.19
N ASP A 81 -2.37 -10.76 23.52
CA ASP A 81 -2.45 -12.10 24.09
C ASP A 81 -1.08 -12.79 24.09
N SER A 82 -1.02 -14.09 24.32
CA SER A 82 0.25 -14.83 24.42
C SER A 82 1.04 -14.86 23.12
N THR A 83 0.37 -14.78 21.97
CA THR A 83 0.98 -15.02 20.64
C THR A 83 0.86 -13.83 19.70
N HIS A 84 -0.09 -12.93 19.91
CA HIS A 84 -0.39 -11.82 19.01
C HIS A 84 -0.51 -10.48 19.73
N ILE A 85 -0.26 -9.42 18.97
CA ILE A 85 -0.72 -8.06 19.27
C ILE A 85 -1.83 -7.75 18.26
N HIS A 86 -2.99 -7.33 18.76
CA HIS A 86 -4.17 -6.94 17.99
C HIS A 86 -4.31 -5.42 18.03
N GLY A 87 -5.01 -4.86 17.06
CA GLY A 87 -5.31 -3.43 16.97
C GLY A 87 -5.10 -2.88 15.57
N ARG A 88 -5.72 -1.73 15.26
CA ARG A 88 -5.57 -1.08 13.95
C ARG A 88 -4.12 -0.63 13.74
N GLY A 89 -3.53 -1.08 12.65
CA GLY A 89 -2.12 -0.86 12.31
C GLY A 89 -1.14 -1.78 13.03
N SER A 90 -1.61 -2.75 13.83
CA SER A 90 -0.71 -3.74 14.42
C SER A 90 0.02 -4.55 13.36
N CYS A 91 -0.68 -4.88 12.27
CA CYS A 91 -0.14 -5.54 11.09
C CYS A 91 0.29 -4.51 10.04
N ASP A 92 -0.53 -3.46 9.82
CA ASP A 92 -0.44 -2.58 8.64
C ASP A 92 -0.45 -1.09 9.02
N ALA A 93 0.68 -0.46 9.37
CA ALA A 93 2.02 -1.04 9.39
C ALA A 93 2.84 -0.66 10.65
N LYS A 94 2.20 -0.30 11.75
CA LYS A 94 2.88 0.16 12.98
C LYS A 94 3.69 -0.91 13.69
N GLY A 95 3.29 -2.18 13.58
CA GLY A 95 4.15 -3.30 14.01
C GLY A 95 5.47 -3.33 13.23
N ILE A 96 5.42 -3.01 11.94
CA ILE A 96 6.57 -2.93 11.06
C ILE A 96 7.48 -1.76 11.44
N ILE A 97 6.92 -0.59 11.75
CA ILE A 97 7.67 0.55 12.31
C ILE A 97 8.47 0.12 13.54
N ALA A 98 7.81 -0.54 14.51
CA ALA A 98 8.47 -0.99 15.73
C ALA A 98 9.62 -1.97 15.44
N ALA A 99 9.41 -2.92 14.52
CA ALA A 99 10.44 -3.86 14.10
C ALA A 99 11.64 -3.18 13.42
N MET A 100 11.39 -2.19 12.55
CA MET A 100 12.45 -1.41 11.89
C MET A 100 13.26 -0.57 12.89
N ILE A 101 12.60 0.05 13.87
CA ILE A 101 13.27 0.80 14.95
C ILE A 101 14.16 -0.14 15.77
N THR A 102 13.63 -1.28 16.23
CA THR A 102 14.42 -2.25 17.01
C THR A 102 15.58 -2.84 16.20
N ALA A 103 15.39 -3.07 14.90
CA ALA A 103 16.48 -3.49 14.00
C ALA A 103 17.57 -2.41 13.89
N ALA A 104 17.19 -1.14 13.75
CA ALA A 104 18.11 -0.01 13.72
C ALA A 104 18.93 0.09 15.02
N GLU A 105 18.29 -0.05 16.18
CA GLU A 105 18.98 -0.07 17.48
C GLU A 105 20.03 -1.19 17.56
N SER A 106 19.68 -2.40 17.13
CA SER A 106 20.58 -3.57 17.10
C SER A 106 21.75 -3.36 16.14
N LEU A 107 21.48 -2.84 14.93
CA LEU A 107 22.51 -2.49 13.95
C LEU A 107 23.49 -1.46 14.50
N LEU A 108 22.98 -0.41 15.12
CA LEU A 108 23.80 0.68 15.66
C LEU A 108 24.66 0.23 16.84
N ALA A 109 24.10 -0.61 17.73
CA ALA A 109 24.81 -1.24 18.83
C ALA A 109 25.94 -2.17 18.33
N GLY A 110 25.71 -2.86 17.21
CA GLY A 110 26.72 -3.67 16.51
C GLY A 110 27.70 -2.87 15.64
N GLY A 111 27.62 -1.53 15.63
CA GLY A 111 28.53 -0.67 14.87
C GLY A 111 28.20 -0.48 13.39
N THR A 112 27.10 -1.04 12.89
CA THR A 112 26.63 -0.81 11.52
C THR A 112 26.13 0.64 11.35
N ARG A 113 26.45 1.26 10.20
CA ARG A 113 26.09 2.63 9.81
C ARG A 113 25.72 2.64 8.31
N ASN A 114 25.49 3.82 7.74
CA ASN A 114 25.14 4.09 6.34
C ASN A 114 23.75 3.58 5.95
N PHE A 115 22.81 3.66 6.88
CA PHE A 115 21.40 3.36 6.64
C PHE A 115 20.50 4.42 7.27
N ALA A 116 19.23 4.45 6.89
CA ALA A 116 18.23 5.36 7.45
C ALA A 116 16.90 4.67 7.78
N LEU A 117 16.11 5.34 8.60
CA LEU A 117 14.67 5.10 8.76
C LEU A 117 13.90 6.20 8.02
N LEU A 118 12.84 5.82 7.30
CA LEU A 118 11.89 6.73 6.69
C LEU A 118 10.47 6.29 7.04
N PHE A 119 9.71 7.09 7.77
CA PHE A 119 8.31 6.79 8.07
C PHE A 119 7.41 7.80 7.36
N VAL A 120 6.58 7.32 6.45
CA VAL A 120 5.78 8.16 5.54
C VAL A 120 4.31 8.23 5.95
N VAL A 121 3.61 9.24 5.44
CA VAL A 121 2.16 9.44 5.66
C VAL A 121 1.35 9.23 4.38
N GLY A 122 0.12 8.74 4.53
CA GLY A 122 -0.90 8.77 3.50
C GLY A 122 -0.86 7.65 2.48
N GLU A 123 -0.14 6.56 2.76
CA GLU A 123 -0.04 5.37 1.89
C GLU A 123 -1.44 4.89 1.49
N GLU A 124 -2.32 4.76 2.47
CA GLU A 124 -3.64 4.13 2.41
C GLU A 124 -4.64 4.87 1.47
N ARG A 125 -4.26 6.05 0.96
CA ARG A 125 -5.14 6.85 0.10
C ARG A 125 -4.43 7.56 -1.05
N SER A 126 -3.32 8.24 -0.79
CA SER A 126 -2.74 9.20 -1.73
C SER A 126 -1.24 9.07 -1.94
N SER A 127 -0.55 8.24 -1.14
CA SER A 127 0.90 8.11 -1.13
C SER A 127 1.65 9.44 -0.99
N ILE A 128 1.04 10.44 -0.34
CA ILE A 128 1.58 11.82 -0.38
C ILE A 128 2.94 11.89 0.30
N GLY A 129 3.16 11.10 1.36
CA GLY A 129 4.44 11.00 2.03
C GLY A 129 5.53 10.43 1.12
N ALA A 130 5.27 9.33 0.41
CA ALA A 130 6.23 8.78 -0.54
C ALA A 130 6.52 9.74 -1.71
N ILE A 131 5.51 10.44 -2.23
CA ILE A 131 5.69 11.48 -3.26
C ILE A 131 6.56 12.63 -2.75
N THR A 132 6.31 13.12 -1.53
CA THR A 132 7.13 14.16 -0.89
C THR A 132 8.57 13.69 -0.68
N ALA A 133 8.77 12.43 -0.26
CA ALA A 133 10.10 11.84 -0.11
C ALA A 133 10.81 11.71 -1.46
N ALA A 134 10.11 11.33 -2.54
CA ALA A 134 10.66 11.25 -3.89
C ALA A 134 11.18 12.61 -4.39
N ALA A 135 10.50 13.70 -4.04
CA ALA A 135 10.92 15.06 -4.37
C ALA A 135 12.17 15.54 -3.60
N SER A 136 12.62 14.80 -2.57
CA SER A 136 13.82 15.12 -1.78
C SER A 136 14.68 13.87 -1.56
N PRO A 137 15.29 13.32 -2.62
CA PRO A 137 16.06 12.09 -2.53
C PRO A 137 17.28 12.27 -1.61
N ARG A 138 17.60 11.21 -0.85
CA ARG A 138 18.67 11.21 0.16
C ARG A 138 19.91 10.40 -0.23
N GLY A 139 20.01 9.97 -1.50
CA GLY A 139 21.14 9.19 -2.01
C GLY A 139 21.08 7.68 -1.70
N SER A 140 19.94 7.19 -1.22
CA SER A 140 19.75 5.76 -0.99
C SER A 140 19.84 4.97 -2.29
N ARG A 141 20.59 3.87 -2.23
CA ARG A 141 20.77 2.91 -3.32
C ARG A 141 19.75 1.78 -3.24
N PHE A 142 19.23 1.53 -2.05
CA PHE A 142 18.25 0.49 -1.77
C PHE A 142 17.17 1.01 -0.82
N LEU A 143 15.92 0.64 -1.11
CA LEU A 143 14.76 0.89 -0.26
C LEU A 143 14.18 -0.45 0.18
N ILE A 144 14.07 -0.69 1.48
CA ILE A 144 13.32 -1.82 2.03
C ILE A 144 11.99 -1.27 2.51
N ASN A 145 10.94 -1.44 1.70
CA ASN A 145 9.58 -1.03 2.03
C ASN A 145 8.88 -2.13 2.83
N GLY A 146 8.34 -1.77 3.99
CA GLY A 146 7.67 -2.65 4.92
C GLY A 146 6.18 -2.71 4.67
N GLU A 147 5.68 -3.91 4.40
CA GLU A 147 4.26 -4.25 4.22
C GLU A 147 4.00 -5.67 4.76
N PRO A 148 2.75 -6.06 5.06
CA PRO A 148 2.45 -7.38 5.64
C PRO A 148 2.58 -8.52 4.62
N THR A 149 3.78 -9.09 4.53
CA THR A 149 4.16 -10.16 3.59
C THR A 149 4.52 -11.48 4.28
N GLU A 150 4.14 -11.66 5.55
CA GLU A 150 4.44 -12.83 6.37
C GLU A 150 5.95 -13.10 6.46
N ASN A 151 6.76 -12.03 6.51
CA ASN A 151 8.22 -12.05 6.45
C ASN A 151 8.81 -12.70 5.18
N GLN A 152 8.04 -12.76 4.08
CA GLN A 152 8.50 -13.24 2.79
C GLN A 152 8.79 -12.05 1.87
N LEU A 153 9.92 -12.09 1.16
CA LEU A 153 10.29 -11.05 0.22
C LEU A 153 9.38 -11.13 -1.01
N ALA A 154 8.63 -10.07 -1.29
CA ALA A 154 7.80 -10.06 -2.49
C ALA A 154 8.68 -9.88 -3.74
N LEU A 155 8.48 -10.75 -4.74
CA LEU A 155 9.06 -10.62 -6.09
C LEU A 155 8.24 -9.68 -6.98
N GLY A 156 7.15 -9.16 -6.44
CA GLY A 156 6.41 -8.07 -7.04
C GLY A 156 5.02 -7.92 -6.43
N SER A 157 4.40 -6.81 -6.80
CA SER A 157 3.08 -6.39 -6.37
C SER A 157 2.18 -6.14 -7.57
N LYS A 158 0.91 -6.59 -7.48
CA LYS A 158 -0.07 -6.28 -8.51
C LYS A 158 -0.46 -4.80 -8.45
N GLY A 159 -0.62 -4.21 -9.62
CA GLY A 159 -1.15 -2.86 -9.78
C GLY A 159 -2.65 -2.80 -9.50
N ALA A 160 -3.19 -1.59 -9.50
CA ALA A 160 -4.63 -1.33 -9.39
C ALA A 160 -5.09 -0.41 -10.51
N LEU A 161 -6.24 -0.71 -11.11
CA LEU A 161 -6.91 0.19 -12.04
C LEU A 161 -8.40 0.20 -11.74
N ARG A 162 -8.93 1.35 -11.32
CA ARG A 162 -10.35 1.51 -10.95
C ARG A 162 -11.07 2.37 -11.98
N TYR A 163 -12.25 1.92 -12.38
CA TYR A 163 -13.18 2.70 -13.19
C TYR A 163 -14.51 2.91 -12.47
N GLU A 164 -15.06 4.12 -12.62
CA GLU A 164 -16.49 4.37 -12.44
C GLU A 164 -17.17 4.30 -13.81
N LEU A 165 -18.17 3.44 -13.93
CA LEU A 165 -19.00 3.28 -15.11
C LEU A 165 -20.36 3.93 -14.86
N VAL A 166 -20.81 4.79 -15.77
CA VAL A 166 -22.10 5.49 -15.67
C VAL A 166 -22.88 5.31 -16.97
N SER A 167 -24.06 4.71 -16.86
CA SER A 167 -25.00 4.55 -17.98
C SER A 167 -26.17 5.50 -17.82
N ARG A 168 -26.57 6.14 -18.92
CA ARG A 168 -27.73 7.03 -18.99
C ARG A 168 -28.75 6.48 -19.96
N GLY A 169 -30.00 6.52 -19.52
CA GLY A 169 -31.15 5.98 -20.22
C GLY A 169 -32.23 7.03 -20.40
N LYS A 170 -33.44 6.55 -20.63
CA LYS A 170 -34.63 7.38 -20.80
C LYS A 170 -35.79 6.73 -20.08
N LEU A 171 -36.38 7.48 -19.13
CA LEU A 171 -37.57 7.07 -18.40
C LEU A 171 -38.72 6.76 -19.36
N ALA A 172 -39.45 5.69 -19.06
CA ALA A 172 -40.79 5.43 -19.57
C ALA A 172 -41.48 4.42 -18.64
N HIS A 173 -42.79 4.23 -18.80
CA HIS A 173 -43.48 3.12 -18.16
C HIS A 173 -42.97 1.80 -18.77
N SER A 174 -42.63 0.83 -17.92
CA SER A 174 -42.04 -0.45 -18.37
C SER A 174 -42.92 -1.27 -19.31
N ALA A 175 -44.23 -1.00 -19.40
CA ALA A 175 -45.16 -1.62 -20.35
C ALA A 175 -44.96 -1.15 -21.80
N TYR A 176 -44.23 -0.05 -22.00
CA TYR A 176 -43.95 0.53 -23.32
C TYR A 176 -42.42 0.73 -23.49
N PRO A 177 -41.64 -0.37 -23.51
CA PRO A 177 -40.17 -0.30 -23.51
C PRO A 177 -39.57 0.51 -24.65
N GLN A 178 -40.23 0.51 -25.82
CA GLN A 178 -39.83 1.25 -27.01
C GLN A 178 -39.82 2.78 -26.83
N LEU A 179 -40.47 3.32 -25.79
CA LEU A 179 -40.51 4.77 -25.52
C LEU A 179 -39.33 5.24 -24.66
N GLY A 180 -38.61 4.31 -24.03
CA GLY A 180 -37.46 4.57 -23.16
C GLY A 180 -36.21 3.80 -23.58
N HIS A 181 -35.19 3.86 -22.72
CA HIS A 181 -33.92 3.16 -22.89
C HIS A 181 -33.39 2.82 -21.51
N SER A 182 -33.19 1.54 -21.19
CA SER A 182 -32.80 1.11 -19.85
C SER A 182 -31.30 1.28 -19.63
N ALA A 183 -30.92 2.23 -18.77
CA ALA A 183 -29.53 2.42 -18.36
C ALA A 183 -28.94 1.16 -17.71
N ILE A 184 -29.76 0.44 -16.93
CA ILE A 184 -29.35 -0.82 -16.29
C ILE A 184 -28.99 -1.87 -17.35
N HIS A 185 -29.79 -2.03 -18.40
CA HIS A 185 -29.48 -3.03 -19.43
C HIS A 185 -28.16 -2.71 -20.13
N SER A 186 -27.94 -1.47 -20.57
CA SER A 186 -26.67 -1.08 -21.18
C SER A 186 -25.46 -1.26 -20.25
N LEU A 187 -25.63 -1.02 -18.95
CA LEU A 187 -24.57 -1.25 -17.97
C LEU A 187 -24.31 -2.76 -17.78
N LEU A 188 -25.35 -3.59 -17.72
CA LEU A 188 -25.21 -5.04 -17.59
C LEU A 188 -24.51 -5.64 -18.81
N ASP A 189 -24.88 -5.22 -20.01
CA ASP A 189 -24.25 -5.68 -21.26
C ASP A 189 -22.76 -5.28 -21.30
N ALA A 190 -22.44 -4.04 -20.91
CA ALA A 190 -21.06 -3.57 -20.80
C ALA A 190 -20.25 -4.36 -19.76
N LEU A 191 -20.82 -4.61 -18.58
CA LEU A 191 -20.17 -5.40 -17.54
C LEU A 191 -19.98 -6.86 -17.96
N GLN A 192 -20.91 -7.43 -18.72
CA GLN A 192 -20.75 -8.78 -19.28
C GLN A 192 -19.55 -8.85 -20.23
N GLU A 193 -19.42 -7.90 -21.16
CA GLU A 193 -18.27 -7.83 -22.07
C GLU A 193 -16.95 -7.57 -21.33
N ILE A 194 -16.95 -6.70 -20.30
CA ILE A 194 -15.76 -6.45 -19.47
C ILE A 194 -15.34 -7.72 -18.72
N ARG A 195 -16.29 -8.50 -18.21
CA ARG A 195 -16.01 -9.76 -17.51
C ARG A 195 -15.52 -10.87 -18.44
N ALA A 196 -15.94 -10.85 -19.70
CA ALA A 196 -15.53 -11.82 -20.71
C ALA A 196 -14.19 -11.47 -21.37
N PHE A 197 -13.72 -10.23 -21.23
CA PHE A 197 -12.45 -9.78 -21.80
C PHE A 197 -11.25 -10.55 -21.18
N PRO A 198 -10.38 -11.16 -22.00
CA PRO A 198 -9.22 -11.88 -21.50
C PRO A 198 -8.20 -10.91 -20.89
N LEU A 199 -8.02 -11.00 -19.57
CA LEU A 199 -7.07 -10.14 -18.86
C LEU A 199 -5.64 -10.66 -18.99
N PRO A 200 -4.63 -9.76 -19.02
CA PRO A 200 -3.23 -10.14 -19.09
C PRO A 200 -2.79 -11.00 -17.89
N SER A 201 -1.84 -11.90 -18.14
CA SER A 201 -1.13 -12.66 -17.10
C SER A 201 0.37 -12.43 -17.21
N ASP A 202 1.05 -12.42 -16.06
CA ASP A 202 2.50 -12.31 -15.95
C ASP A 202 3.09 -13.62 -15.38
N PRO A 203 4.28 -14.07 -15.83
CA PRO A 203 4.89 -15.30 -15.34
C PRO A 203 5.20 -15.30 -13.83
N VAL A 204 5.46 -14.13 -13.24
CA VAL A 204 5.76 -13.98 -11.81
C VAL A 204 4.49 -13.60 -11.06
N LEU A 205 3.78 -12.54 -11.50
CA LEU A 205 2.63 -12.00 -10.77
C LEU A 205 1.34 -12.81 -10.97
N GLY A 206 1.32 -13.75 -11.92
CA GLY A 206 0.15 -14.55 -12.27
C GLY A 206 -0.89 -13.75 -13.06
N PRO A 207 -2.18 -14.12 -13.00
CA PRO A 207 -3.22 -13.46 -13.79
C PRO A 207 -3.64 -12.12 -13.17
N SER A 208 -3.97 -11.15 -14.02
CA SER A 208 -4.78 -10.01 -13.59
C SER A 208 -6.17 -10.48 -13.17
N THR A 209 -6.81 -9.74 -12.28
CA THR A 209 -8.17 -10.06 -11.81
C THR A 209 -9.09 -8.86 -11.96
N LEU A 210 -10.38 -9.11 -12.05
CA LEU A 210 -11.43 -8.09 -12.10
C LEU A 210 -12.43 -8.34 -10.98
N ASN A 211 -12.81 -7.27 -10.30
CA ASN A 211 -13.92 -7.24 -9.36
C ASN A 211 -14.93 -6.16 -9.78
N VAL A 212 -16.21 -6.52 -9.85
CA VAL A 212 -17.32 -5.55 -9.91
C VAL A 212 -17.72 -5.24 -8.47
N GLY A 213 -17.15 -4.16 -7.93
CA GLY A 213 -17.24 -3.85 -6.50
C GLY A 213 -18.59 -3.30 -6.08
N THR A 214 -19.23 -2.51 -6.95
CA THR A 214 -20.56 -1.95 -6.70
C THR A 214 -21.41 -1.96 -7.97
N ILE A 215 -22.73 -2.02 -7.81
CA ILE A 215 -23.70 -1.82 -8.88
C ILE A 215 -24.97 -1.20 -8.30
N SER A 216 -25.52 -0.17 -8.94
CA SER A 216 -26.75 0.49 -8.52
C SER A 216 -27.46 1.15 -9.71
N GLY A 217 -28.77 1.36 -9.60
CA GLY A 217 -29.55 2.04 -10.64
C GLY A 217 -31.05 1.76 -10.56
N GLY A 218 -31.81 2.50 -11.38
CA GLY A 218 -33.26 2.38 -11.44
C GLY A 218 -34.00 3.16 -10.35
N ARG A 219 -35.32 3.20 -10.48
CA ARG A 219 -36.21 3.98 -9.59
C ARG A 219 -37.33 3.14 -8.99
N ALA A 220 -38.02 2.37 -9.83
CA ALA A 220 -39.09 1.45 -9.44
C ALA A 220 -39.22 0.34 -10.50
N PRO A 221 -39.75 -0.85 -10.16
CA PRO A 221 -39.86 -1.97 -11.11
C PRO A 221 -40.71 -1.68 -12.36
N ASN A 222 -41.67 -0.76 -12.26
CA ASN A 222 -42.55 -0.36 -13.36
C ASN A 222 -42.05 0.87 -14.16
N VAL A 223 -40.83 1.34 -13.89
CA VAL A 223 -40.21 2.50 -14.53
C VAL A 223 -38.90 2.07 -15.18
N ILE A 224 -38.73 2.33 -16.48
CA ILE A 224 -37.47 2.08 -17.18
C ILE A 224 -36.38 2.95 -16.55
N ALA A 225 -35.25 2.34 -16.18
CA ALA A 225 -34.15 3.03 -15.53
C ALA A 225 -33.48 4.05 -16.45
N ASP A 226 -33.39 5.29 -16.00
CA ASP A 226 -32.69 6.38 -16.69
C ASP A 226 -31.24 6.56 -16.23
N GLU A 227 -30.84 5.92 -15.13
CA GLU A 227 -29.47 5.95 -14.64
C GLU A 227 -29.09 4.63 -13.98
N ALA A 228 -27.84 4.22 -14.20
CA ALA A 228 -27.18 3.12 -13.53
C ALA A 228 -25.67 3.37 -13.41
N ARG A 229 -25.04 2.89 -12.33
CA ARG A 229 -23.61 3.07 -12.04
C ARG A 229 -22.98 1.79 -11.51
N SER A 230 -21.69 1.62 -11.77
CA SER A 230 -20.89 0.55 -11.20
C SER A 230 -19.44 1.00 -11.01
N GLU A 231 -18.82 0.61 -9.91
CA GLU A 231 -17.37 0.71 -9.73
C GLU A 231 -16.73 -0.66 -9.95
N ILE A 232 -15.73 -0.71 -10.81
CA ILE A 232 -14.95 -1.91 -11.11
C ILE A 232 -13.47 -1.69 -10.77
N MET A 233 -12.83 -2.75 -10.29
CA MET A 233 -11.41 -2.76 -9.91
C MET A 233 -10.68 -3.89 -10.62
N PHE A 234 -9.63 -3.55 -11.36
CA PHE A 234 -8.68 -4.51 -11.88
C PHE A 234 -7.45 -4.57 -10.96
N ARG A 235 -7.00 -5.78 -10.61
CA ARG A 235 -5.63 -5.99 -10.13
C ARG A 235 -4.76 -6.32 -11.34
N LEU A 236 -3.89 -5.40 -11.72
CA LEU A 236 -3.06 -5.48 -12.92
C LEU A 236 -1.74 -6.20 -12.65
N VAL A 237 -1.16 -6.77 -13.69
CA VAL A 237 0.15 -7.45 -13.63
C VAL A 237 1.16 -6.89 -14.63
N GLY A 238 0.84 -5.76 -15.26
CA GLY A 238 1.68 -5.12 -16.27
C GLY A 238 1.05 -3.85 -16.83
N ASP A 239 1.40 -3.50 -18.07
CA ASP A 239 0.91 -2.30 -18.75
C ASP A 239 -0.64 -2.28 -18.82
N PRO A 240 -1.30 -1.22 -18.31
CA PRO A 240 -2.75 -1.08 -18.38
C PRO A 240 -3.30 -0.89 -19.81
N ALA A 241 -2.48 -0.61 -20.82
CA ALA A 241 -2.91 -0.15 -22.15
C ALA A 241 -3.98 -1.05 -22.80
N SER A 242 -3.80 -2.37 -22.76
CA SER A 242 -4.77 -3.33 -23.34
C SER A 242 -6.11 -3.33 -22.59
N THR A 243 -6.05 -3.25 -21.25
CA THR A 243 -7.24 -3.17 -20.38
C THR A 243 -7.97 -1.85 -20.58
N ARG A 244 -7.25 -0.72 -20.63
CA ARG A 244 -7.79 0.62 -20.91
C ARG A 244 -8.50 0.65 -22.27
N ALA A 245 -7.84 0.12 -23.31
CA ALA A 245 -8.40 0.07 -24.66
C ALA A 245 -9.67 -0.80 -24.72
N ALA A 246 -9.71 -1.92 -23.98
CA ALA A 246 -10.90 -2.76 -23.89
C ALA A 246 -12.06 -2.04 -23.19
N VAL A 247 -11.82 -1.44 -22.02
CA VAL A 247 -12.84 -0.67 -21.29
C VAL A 247 -13.36 0.48 -22.14
N ALA A 248 -12.49 1.25 -22.79
CA ALA A 248 -12.88 2.37 -23.65
C ALA A 248 -13.73 1.91 -24.85
N ARG A 249 -13.33 0.82 -25.52
CA ARG A 249 -14.09 0.25 -26.64
C ARG A 249 -15.48 -0.20 -26.18
N ILE A 250 -15.56 -0.95 -25.08
CA ILE A 250 -16.83 -1.47 -24.54
C ILE A 250 -17.73 -0.30 -24.12
N ALA A 251 -17.17 0.71 -23.44
CA ALA A 251 -17.90 1.90 -23.05
C ALA A 251 -18.52 2.62 -24.26
N ALA A 252 -17.74 2.76 -25.35
CA ALA A 252 -18.23 3.33 -26.60
C ALA A 252 -19.33 2.49 -27.25
N THR A 253 -19.20 1.15 -27.29
CA THR A 253 -20.19 0.22 -27.85
C THR A 253 -21.56 0.35 -27.16
N PHE A 254 -21.58 0.41 -25.83
CA PHE A 254 -22.81 0.49 -25.04
C PHE A 254 -23.23 1.91 -24.69
N LYS A 255 -22.51 2.92 -25.20
CA LYS A 255 -22.75 4.35 -24.96
C LYS A 255 -22.82 4.71 -23.47
N ILE A 256 -21.94 4.10 -22.69
CA ILE A 256 -21.76 4.41 -21.27
C ILE A 256 -20.50 5.28 -21.09
N GLU A 257 -20.47 6.06 -20.01
CA GLU A 257 -19.27 6.78 -19.57
C GLU A 257 -18.41 5.83 -18.73
N ALA A 258 -17.09 5.84 -18.98
CA ALA A 258 -16.11 5.14 -18.16
C ALA A 258 -15.04 6.14 -17.71
N ARG A 259 -15.01 6.44 -16.42
CA ARG A 259 -14.03 7.35 -15.82
C ARG A 259 -12.97 6.56 -15.07
N GLU A 260 -11.71 6.71 -15.45
CA GLU A 260 -10.60 6.19 -14.66
C GLU A 260 -10.47 7.00 -13.37
N VAL A 261 -10.50 6.31 -12.23
CA VAL A 261 -10.53 6.95 -10.89
C VAL A 261 -9.23 6.71 -10.12
N LEU A 262 -8.53 5.61 -10.40
CA LEU A 262 -7.27 5.25 -9.75
C LEU A 262 -6.44 4.43 -10.73
N PHE A 263 -5.15 4.73 -10.79
CA PHE A 263 -4.16 3.88 -11.42
C PHE A 263 -2.92 3.81 -10.54
N CYS A 264 -2.48 2.58 -10.26
CA CYS A 264 -1.21 2.25 -9.64
C CYS A 264 -0.58 1.11 -10.46
N PRO A 265 0.66 1.25 -10.95
CA PRO A 265 1.29 0.22 -11.78
C PRO A 265 1.61 -1.04 -10.97
N ALA A 266 1.69 -2.18 -11.67
CA ALA A 266 2.30 -3.38 -11.10
C ALA A 266 3.81 -3.19 -11.01
N VAL A 267 4.45 -3.83 -10.03
CA VAL A 267 5.89 -3.72 -9.80
C VAL A 267 6.50 -5.11 -9.78
N HIS A 268 7.56 -5.31 -10.56
CA HIS A 268 8.47 -6.44 -10.41
C HIS A 268 9.62 -6.05 -9.50
N LEU A 269 9.94 -6.91 -8.55
CA LEU A 269 10.96 -6.70 -7.54
C LEU A 269 12.05 -7.75 -7.64
N SER A 270 13.21 -7.42 -7.09
CA SER A 270 14.37 -8.31 -7.15
C SER A 270 14.41 -9.25 -5.94
N PRO A 271 14.84 -10.50 -6.12
CA PRO A 271 15.12 -11.38 -4.99
C PRO A 271 16.36 -10.87 -4.22
N LEU A 272 16.46 -11.27 -2.97
CA LEU A 272 17.64 -11.16 -2.15
C LEU A 272 17.97 -12.55 -1.59
N LEU A 273 19.25 -12.92 -1.58
CA LEU A 273 19.68 -14.28 -1.21
C LEU A 273 19.19 -14.66 0.20
N ASP A 274 18.84 -15.93 0.39
CA ASP A 274 18.47 -16.54 1.68
C ASP A 274 17.21 -15.98 2.35
N LEU A 275 16.29 -15.39 1.57
CA LEU A 275 14.94 -15.04 2.02
C LEU A 275 13.88 -15.84 1.26
N PRO A 276 12.86 -16.37 1.96
CA PRO A 276 11.68 -16.94 1.30
C PRO A 276 10.98 -15.84 0.49
N THR A 277 10.38 -16.22 -0.63
CA THR A 277 9.78 -15.27 -1.56
C THR A 277 8.29 -15.49 -1.75
N THR A 278 7.57 -14.41 -2.05
CA THR A 278 6.14 -14.42 -2.34
C THR A 278 5.79 -13.45 -3.47
N VAL A 279 4.52 -13.38 -3.84
CA VAL A 279 3.95 -12.39 -4.76
C VAL A 279 2.70 -11.82 -4.10
N VAL A 280 2.58 -10.49 -4.07
CA VAL A 280 1.46 -9.84 -3.41
C VAL A 280 0.47 -9.25 -4.40
N ALA A 281 -0.82 -9.27 -4.04
CA ALA A 281 -1.90 -8.79 -4.88
C ALA A 281 -2.38 -7.36 -4.55
N PHE A 282 -1.76 -6.73 -3.55
CA PHE A 282 -2.04 -5.36 -3.12
C PHE A 282 -1.01 -4.38 -3.68
N THR A 283 -1.36 -3.10 -3.67
CA THR A 283 -0.50 -1.97 -4.05
C THR A 283 0.25 -1.44 -2.84
N THR A 284 1.30 -0.66 -3.06
CA THR A 284 2.17 -0.12 -2.00
C THR A 284 2.65 1.28 -2.40
N ASP A 285 3.38 1.97 -1.53
CA ASP A 285 4.06 3.23 -1.85
C ASP A 285 5.24 3.12 -2.87
N ILE A 286 5.74 1.92 -3.18
CA ILE A 286 6.93 1.74 -4.05
C ILE A 286 6.85 2.53 -5.38
N PRO A 287 5.76 2.50 -6.16
CA PRO A 287 5.65 3.31 -7.39
C PRO A 287 5.73 4.83 -7.14
N SER A 288 5.27 5.29 -5.97
CA SER A 288 5.20 6.70 -5.60
C SER A 288 6.56 7.28 -5.20
N PHE A 289 7.55 6.42 -4.90
CA PHE A 289 8.95 6.83 -4.73
C PHE A 289 9.66 7.15 -6.06
N ASP A 290 9.07 6.82 -7.21
CA ASP A 290 9.56 7.11 -8.58
C ASP A 290 11.05 6.76 -8.79
N GLY A 291 11.49 5.64 -8.21
CA GLY A 291 12.89 5.18 -8.26
C GLY A 291 13.91 6.08 -7.52
N SER A 292 13.49 7.18 -6.92
CA SER A 292 14.36 8.20 -6.30
C SER A 292 15.04 7.73 -5.01
N TRP A 293 14.62 6.59 -4.46
CA TRP A 293 15.17 5.97 -3.25
C TRP A 293 15.93 4.67 -3.52
N GLY A 294 16.26 4.41 -4.79
CA GLY A 294 17.05 3.27 -5.22
C GLY A 294 16.21 2.01 -5.47
N GLN A 295 16.89 0.86 -5.55
CA GLN A 295 16.25 -0.42 -5.85
C GLN A 295 15.35 -0.86 -4.69
N PRO A 296 14.04 -1.07 -4.93
CA PRO A 296 13.10 -1.42 -3.88
C PRO A 296 13.08 -2.92 -3.57
N PHE A 297 12.84 -3.24 -2.30
CA PHE A 297 12.50 -4.55 -1.76
C PHE A 297 11.23 -4.41 -0.92
N LEU A 298 10.35 -5.40 -0.95
CA LEU A 298 9.07 -5.35 -0.25
C LEU A 298 8.95 -6.52 0.72
N ILE A 299 8.96 -6.24 2.01
CA ILE A 299 8.95 -7.27 3.05
C ILE A 299 8.56 -6.74 4.43
N GLY A 300 7.71 -7.50 5.13
CA GLY A 300 7.42 -7.25 6.52
C GLY A 300 6.61 -8.34 7.19
N PRO A 301 6.51 -8.30 8.52
CA PRO A 301 5.75 -9.27 9.30
C PRO A 301 4.25 -9.06 9.18
N GLY A 302 3.48 -10.10 9.48
CA GLY A 302 2.02 -10.05 9.44
C GLY A 302 1.46 -10.39 8.06
N SER A 303 0.17 -10.68 8.02
CA SER A 303 -0.53 -11.17 6.83
C SER A 303 -1.55 -10.13 6.36
N ILE A 304 -1.49 -9.77 5.08
CA ILE A 304 -2.49 -8.87 4.47
C ILE A 304 -3.93 -9.40 4.64
N HIS A 305 -4.12 -10.71 4.86
CA HIS A 305 -5.44 -11.31 5.04
C HIS A 305 -6.19 -10.82 6.29
N VAL A 306 -5.47 -10.31 7.31
CA VAL A 306 -6.08 -9.71 8.50
C VAL A 306 -6.01 -8.19 8.50
N ALA A 307 -5.21 -7.59 7.61
CA ALA A 307 -5.19 -6.14 7.39
C ALA A 307 -6.57 -5.62 6.95
N HIS A 308 -6.90 -4.40 7.34
CA HIS A 308 -8.17 -3.72 7.07
C HIS A 308 -9.42 -4.42 7.65
N THR A 309 -9.25 -5.41 8.53
CA THR A 309 -10.35 -6.08 9.23
C THR A 309 -10.45 -5.62 10.68
N ALA A 310 -11.53 -6.02 11.37
CA ALA A 310 -11.67 -5.85 12.83
C ALA A 310 -10.81 -6.83 13.64
N GLU A 311 -10.27 -7.86 12.99
CA GLU A 311 -9.41 -8.89 13.59
C GLU A 311 -7.93 -8.63 13.30
N GLU A 312 -7.57 -7.40 12.93
CA GLU A 312 -6.19 -7.05 12.61
C GLU A 312 -5.27 -7.34 13.79
N ARG A 313 -4.25 -8.15 13.50
CA ARG A 313 -3.28 -8.64 14.46
C ARG A 313 -1.99 -9.01 13.78
N ILE A 314 -0.92 -9.00 14.56
CA ILE A 314 0.42 -9.42 14.12
C ILE A 314 0.99 -10.48 15.09
N PRO A 315 1.56 -11.59 14.58
CA PRO A 315 2.22 -12.57 15.42
C PRO A 315 3.49 -12.00 16.06
N LYS A 316 3.64 -12.17 17.37
CA LYS A 316 4.84 -11.72 18.09
C LYS A 316 6.12 -12.39 17.58
N SER A 317 6.03 -13.66 17.19
CA SER A 317 7.15 -14.39 16.59
C SER A 317 7.59 -13.75 15.28
N GLU A 318 6.65 -13.31 14.44
CA GLU A 318 6.97 -12.64 13.19
C GLU A 318 7.57 -11.25 13.41
N LEU A 319 7.10 -10.48 14.40
CA LEU A 319 7.74 -9.23 14.80
C LEU A 319 9.21 -9.45 15.19
N THR A 320 9.49 -10.45 16.03
CA THR A 320 10.87 -10.77 16.43
C THR A 320 11.71 -11.21 15.23
N SER A 321 11.18 -12.07 14.36
CA SER A 321 11.90 -12.49 13.14
C SER A 321 12.15 -11.33 12.18
N ALA A 322 11.22 -10.38 12.06
CA ALA A 322 11.36 -9.20 11.21
C ALA A 322 12.55 -8.33 11.63
N VAL A 323 12.77 -8.16 12.94
CA VAL A 323 13.95 -7.43 13.46
C VAL A 323 15.25 -8.04 12.91
N ASP A 324 15.39 -9.36 12.99
CA ASP A 324 16.57 -10.07 12.50
C ASP A 324 16.68 -10.01 10.97
N ILE A 325 15.55 -10.11 10.26
CA ILE A 325 15.49 -10.01 8.80
C ILE A 325 15.96 -8.61 8.35
N TYR A 326 15.39 -7.53 8.89
CA TYR A 326 15.79 -6.17 8.53
C TYR A 326 17.27 -5.91 8.82
N ALA A 327 17.77 -6.35 9.98
CA ALA A 327 19.19 -6.21 10.30
C ALA A 327 20.11 -7.00 9.33
N ARG A 328 19.70 -8.21 8.92
CA ARG A 328 20.45 -8.99 7.91
C ARG A 328 20.41 -8.32 6.54
N MET A 329 19.25 -7.88 6.08
CA MET A 329 19.08 -7.22 4.79
C MET A 329 19.94 -5.95 4.70
N VAL A 330 19.91 -5.10 5.73
CA VAL A 330 20.74 -3.88 5.76
C VAL A 330 22.22 -4.24 5.63
N ARG A 331 22.73 -5.21 6.42
CA ARG A 331 24.14 -5.61 6.33
C ARG A 331 24.50 -6.16 4.96
N GLN A 332 23.65 -7.03 4.40
CA GLN A 332 23.87 -7.62 3.07
C GLN A 332 23.89 -6.53 1.98
N LEU A 333 22.92 -5.63 1.99
CA LEU A 333 22.79 -4.57 0.99
C LEU A 333 23.93 -3.53 1.08
N LEU A 334 24.45 -3.27 2.28
CA LEU A 334 25.63 -2.43 2.46
C LEU A 334 26.91 -3.06 1.92
N THR A 335 27.01 -4.40 1.90
CA THR A 335 28.16 -5.11 1.32
C THR A 335 28.08 -5.26 -0.19
N THR A 336 26.87 -5.28 -0.76
CA THR A 336 26.70 -5.25 -2.21
C THR A 336 27.09 -3.88 -2.77
N GLY A 337 27.96 -3.88 -3.80
CA GLY A 337 28.25 -2.70 -4.61
C GLY A 337 26.99 -2.11 -5.27
N ALA A 338 27.13 -1.00 -6.01
CA ALA A 338 25.99 -0.33 -6.66
C ALA A 338 25.08 -1.36 -7.35
N PRO A 339 23.74 -1.25 -7.23
CA PRO A 339 22.86 -2.12 -7.98
C PRO A 339 23.26 -2.09 -9.46
N PRO A 340 23.25 -3.22 -10.18
CA PRO A 340 23.51 -3.21 -11.60
C PRO A 340 22.56 -2.21 -12.26
N ALA A 341 23.14 -1.32 -13.08
CA ALA A 341 22.42 -0.30 -13.84
C ALA A 341 21.42 -0.92 -14.82
#